data_AF-R7I753-F1
#
_entry.id   AF-R7I753-F1
#
_cell.length_a   1.000
_cell.length_b   1.000
_cell.length_c   1.000
_cell.angle_alpha   90.00
_cell.angle_beta   90.00
_cell.angle_gamma   90.00
#
_symmetry.space_group_name_H-M   'P 1'
#
loop_
_entity.id
_entity.type
_entity.pdbx_description
1 polymer ?
#
loop_
_entity_poly.entity_id
_entity_poly.type
_entity_poly.pdbx_seq_one_letter_code
_entity_poly.pdbx_strand_id
1 'polypeptide(L)'
;MMRLGFHLEEAYLLILSVLILLAAVATGYGQWASSRATTTQQQQRIRLVNSRVRSAWWLIGIFAVAFWLGQGALLVVFAFLSFFVLREFIALTPTHYTDHWALVIAFYVAIPLQYLLIAFEQYWFFTLFIPVYLFLLLPVVMAATHDTDRYLERVAKVQWGIMLSIFCVSHAPAISLLDFNRFASSGPLMLVYFLMMIFFGDLFAVLMSSILGGKPLMSNPNKTSKGVFVGSFITLLCGLALYWLTPFRLWQAGLMTLAIIVSGIMGDLVISSVKKSLGARYNSVDNLYITRGILERMAPLTFAAPVFYHLTVIFFMN
;
A
#
# COMPACT_ATOMS: atom_id res chain seq x y z
N MET A 1 -23.32 4.52 17.50
CA MET A 1 -22.98 3.26 18.21
C MET A 1 -22.59 2.22 17.17
N MET A 2 -21.42 1.61 17.30
CA MET A 2 -21.07 0.45 16.46
C MET A 2 -22.00 -0.72 16.79
N ARG A 3 -22.10 -1.71 15.90
CA ARG A 3 -22.97 -2.89 16.04
C ARG A 3 -22.81 -3.69 17.34
N LEU A 4 -21.72 -3.49 18.08
CA LEU A 4 -21.42 -4.16 19.35
C LEU A 4 -21.45 -3.24 20.58
N GLY A 5 -21.90 -1.99 20.44
CA GLY A 5 -22.02 -1.06 21.57
C GLY A 5 -20.72 -0.39 22.03
N PHE A 6 -19.57 -0.66 21.40
CA PHE A 6 -18.32 0.05 21.69
C PHE A 6 -18.37 1.53 21.27
N HIS A 7 -17.79 2.39 22.11
CA HIS A 7 -17.46 3.76 21.70
C HIS A 7 -16.29 3.75 20.70
N LEU A 8 -16.23 4.76 19.84
CA LEU A 8 -15.25 4.82 18.74
C LEU A 8 -13.81 4.73 19.24
N GLU A 9 -13.56 5.38 20.38
CA GLU A 9 -12.28 5.40 21.07
C GLU A 9 -11.90 4.03 21.66
N GLU A 10 -12.86 3.33 22.27
CA GLU A 10 -12.62 2.01 22.85
C GLU A 10 -12.27 0.98 21.78
N ALA A 11 -13.00 0.96 20.66
CA ALA A 11 -12.70 0.08 19.54
C ALA A 11 -11.32 0.39 18.95
N TYR A 12 -10.97 1.68 18.83
CA TYR A 12 -9.68 2.11 18.32
C TYR A 12 -8.53 1.66 19.24
N LEU A 13 -8.66 1.92 20.54
CA LEU A 13 -7.67 1.54 21.55
C LEU A 13 -7.53 0.02 21.68
N LEU A 14 -8.64 -0.72 21.58
CA LEU A 14 -8.62 -2.19 21.55
C LEU A 14 -7.84 -2.70 20.34
N ILE A 15 -8.07 -2.15 19.14
CA ILE A 15 -7.36 -2.58 17.94
C ILE A 15 -5.88 -2.21 18.02
N LEU A 16 -5.57 -0.98 18.44
CA LEU A 16 -4.19 -0.52 18.57
C LEU A 16 -3.44 -1.36 19.61
N SER A 17 -4.04 -1.63 20.75
CA SER A 17 -3.42 -2.48 21.80
C SER A 17 -3.23 -3.92 21.33
N VAL A 18 -4.21 -4.52 20.66
CA VAL A 18 -4.08 -5.86 20.07
C VAL A 18 -3.00 -5.89 18.99
N LEU A 19 -2.94 -4.91 18.11
CA LEU A 19 -1.90 -4.80 17.08
C LEU A 19 -0.50 -4.64 17.68
N ILE A 20 -0.36 -3.80 18.71
CA ILE A 20 0.91 -3.61 19.43
C ILE A 20 1.32 -4.90 20.12
N LEU A 21 0.40 -5.59 20.82
CA LEU A 21 0.66 -6.87 21.47
C LEU A 21 1.11 -7.92 20.45
N LEU A 22 0.37 -8.09 19.35
CA LEU A 22 0.70 -9.04 18.31
C LEU A 22 2.05 -8.73 17.66
N ALA A 23 2.33 -7.45 17.36
CA ALA A 23 3.61 -7.02 16.79
C ALA A 23 4.76 -7.22 17.77
N ALA A 24 4.57 -6.92 19.05
CA ALA A 24 5.57 -7.12 20.10
C ALA A 24 5.88 -8.61 20.31
N VAL A 25 4.84 -9.46 20.43
CA VAL A 25 4.98 -10.91 20.55
C VAL A 25 5.66 -11.49 19.31
N ALA A 26 5.25 -11.08 18.11
CA ALA A 26 5.88 -11.55 16.88
C ALA A 26 7.35 -11.08 16.75
N THR A 27 7.68 -9.88 17.25
CA THR A 27 9.06 -9.36 17.26
C THR A 27 9.91 -10.15 18.25
N GLY A 28 9.38 -10.42 19.45
CA GLY A 28 10.05 -11.20 20.49
C GLY A 28 10.27 -12.65 20.09
N TYR A 29 9.23 -13.32 19.56
CA TYR A 29 9.34 -14.67 19.00
C TYR A 29 10.33 -14.70 17.84
N GLY A 30 10.29 -13.70 16.98
CA GLY A 30 11.21 -13.53 15.86
C GLY A 30 12.68 -13.41 16.27
N GLN A 31 12.97 -12.65 17.32
CA GLN A 31 14.31 -12.52 17.88
C GLN A 31 14.76 -13.79 18.59
N TRP A 32 13.88 -14.41 19.38
CA TRP A 32 14.16 -15.68 20.07
C TRP A 32 14.39 -16.85 19.10
N ALA A 33 13.59 -16.95 18.04
CA ALA A 33 13.80 -17.96 17.01
C ALA A 33 15.11 -17.71 16.26
N SER A 34 15.47 -16.44 16.02
CA SER A 34 16.71 -16.08 15.31
C SER A 34 17.97 -16.45 16.11
N SER A 35 17.93 -16.37 17.45
CA SER A 35 19.06 -16.75 18.30
C SER A 35 19.23 -18.26 18.44
N ARG A 36 18.19 -19.06 18.13
CA ARG A 36 18.25 -20.53 18.14
C ARG A 36 18.45 -21.18 16.76
N ALA A 37 18.48 -20.39 15.70
CA ALA A 37 18.60 -20.93 14.34
C ALA A 37 20.05 -21.29 14.02
N THR A 38 20.31 -22.60 13.88
CA THR A 38 21.65 -23.16 13.60
C THR A 38 21.94 -23.33 12.11
N THR A 39 20.90 -23.43 11.27
CA THR A 39 21.04 -23.65 9.81
C THR A 39 20.82 -22.34 9.03
N THR A 40 21.62 -22.09 7.99
CA THR A 40 21.53 -20.89 7.13
C THR A 40 20.14 -20.70 6.53
N GLN A 41 19.47 -21.78 6.10
CA GLN A 41 18.10 -21.75 5.57
C GLN A 41 17.05 -21.35 6.63
N GLN A 42 17.25 -21.73 7.90
CA GLN A 42 16.36 -21.38 9.00
C GLN A 42 16.53 -19.93 9.42
N GLN A 43 17.78 -19.44 9.49
CA GLN A 43 18.09 -18.03 9.73
C GLN A 43 17.47 -17.13 8.66
N GLN A 44 17.52 -17.55 7.40
CA GLN A 44 16.90 -16.84 6.28
C GLN A 44 15.37 -16.73 6.44
N ARG A 45 14.67 -17.82 6.76
CA ARG A 45 13.21 -17.81 6.99
C ARG A 45 12.82 -16.85 8.12
N ILE A 46 13.56 -16.87 9.23
CA ILE A 46 13.26 -16.02 10.39
C ILE A 46 13.53 -14.55 10.09
N ARG A 47 14.61 -14.23 9.37
CA ARG A 47 14.88 -12.86 8.91
C ARG A 47 13.75 -12.32 8.03
N LEU A 48 13.20 -13.15 7.16
CA LEU A 48 12.05 -12.77 6.32
C LEU A 48 10.82 -12.43 7.17
N VAL A 49 10.45 -13.30 8.12
CA VAL A 49 9.33 -13.04 9.03
C VAL A 49 9.58 -11.76 9.86
N ASN A 50 10.78 -11.60 10.43
CA ASN A 50 11.14 -10.40 11.22
C ASN A 50 11.06 -9.12 10.39
N SER A 51 11.42 -9.17 9.11
CA SER A 51 11.28 -8.01 8.22
C SER A 51 9.82 -7.58 8.03
N ARG A 52 8.89 -8.55 7.98
CA ARG A 52 7.44 -8.31 7.83
C ARG A 52 6.81 -7.81 9.12
N VAL A 53 7.19 -8.40 10.25
CA VAL A 53 6.82 -7.90 11.58
C VAL A 53 7.34 -6.48 11.78
N ARG A 54 8.54 -6.15 11.29
CA ARG A 54 9.05 -4.77 11.32
C ARG A 54 8.20 -3.79 10.50
N SER A 55 7.65 -4.20 9.35
CA SER A 55 6.66 -3.37 8.63
C SER A 55 5.34 -3.18 9.39
N ALA A 56 4.97 -4.08 10.30
CA ALA A 56 3.76 -3.94 11.11
C ALA A 56 3.81 -2.66 11.97
N TRP A 57 5.00 -2.26 12.40
CA TRP A 57 5.19 -1.01 13.16
C TRP A 57 4.83 0.24 12.37
N TRP A 58 4.96 0.22 11.04
CA TRP A 58 4.51 1.34 10.20
C TRP A 58 2.99 1.46 10.18
N LEU A 59 2.28 0.33 10.10
CA LEU A 59 0.83 0.26 10.25
C LEU A 59 0.39 0.86 11.59
N ILE A 60 1.02 0.42 12.69
CA ILE A 60 0.76 0.95 14.04
C ILE A 60 1.01 2.46 14.11
N GLY A 61 2.08 2.96 13.47
CA GLY A 61 2.38 4.38 13.41
C GLY A 61 1.29 5.20 12.71
N ILE A 62 0.79 4.73 11.57
CA ILE A 62 -0.33 5.40 10.87
C ILE A 62 -1.57 5.41 11.73
N PHE A 63 -1.85 4.31 12.42
CA PHE A 63 -2.99 4.26 13.34
C PHE A 63 -2.84 5.27 14.47
N ALA A 64 -1.68 5.29 15.14
CA ALA A 64 -1.42 6.25 16.20
C ALA A 64 -1.64 7.69 15.72
N VAL A 65 -1.16 8.04 14.52
CA VAL A 65 -1.36 9.37 13.91
C VAL A 65 -2.83 9.65 13.61
N ALA A 66 -3.53 8.69 12.98
CA ALA A 66 -4.94 8.85 12.60
C ALA A 66 -5.84 9.13 13.82
N PHE A 67 -5.52 8.52 14.97
CA PHE A 67 -6.28 8.69 16.21
C PHE A 67 -5.88 9.93 17.00
N TRP A 68 -4.57 10.19 17.18
CA TRP A 68 -4.10 11.28 18.05
C TRP A 68 -4.09 12.64 17.36
N LEU A 69 -3.71 12.69 16.09
CA LEU A 69 -3.45 13.95 15.37
C LEU A 69 -4.54 14.30 14.35
N GLY A 70 -5.52 13.40 14.17
CA GLY A 70 -6.65 13.59 13.28
C GLY A 70 -6.30 13.52 11.78
N GLN A 71 -7.28 13.91 10.96
CA GLN A 71 -7.25 13.73 9.50
C GLN A 71 -6.16 14.55 8.81
N GLY A 72 -5.90 15.79 9.26
CA GLY A 72 -4.89 16.65 8.66
C GLY A 72 -3.49 16.04 8.73
N ALA A 73 -3.11 15.48 9.87
CA ALA A 73 -1.81 14.81 10.02
C ALA A 73 -1.71 13.53 9.20
N LEU A 74 -2.80 12.77 9.06
CA LEU A 74 -2.86 11.60 8.20
C LEU A 74 -2.55 11.97 6.74
N LEU A 75 -3.16 13.04 6.23
CA LEU A 75 -2.90 13.55 4.88
C LEU A 75 -1.43 13.94 4.71
N VAL A 76 -0.84 14.63 5.69
CA VAL A 76 0.58 15.01 5.67
C VAL A 76 1.49 13.76 5.63
N VAL A 77 1.23 12.75 6.46
CA VAL A 77 2.01 11.50 6.46
C VAL A 77 1.96 10.80 5.11
N PHE A 78 0.77 10.69 4.51
CA PHE A 78 0.63 10.09 3.19
C PHE A 78 1.21 10.96 2.07
N ALA A 79 1.20 12.29 2.20
CA ALA A 79 1.88 13.18 1.26
C ALA A 79 3.40 12.98 1.28
N PHE A 80 4.00 12.86 2.46
CA PHE A 80 5.40 12.48 2.60
C PHE A 80 5.67 11.08 2.04
N LEU A 81 4.79 10.12 2.28
CA LEU A 81 4.91 8.78 1.71
C LEU A 81 4.92 8.84 0.17
N SER A 82 3.99 9.58 -0.43
CA SER A 82 3.91 9.79 -1.88
C SER A 82 5.19 10.42 -2.42
N PHE A 83 5.74 11.42 -1.72
CA PHE A 83 7.02 12.05 -2.05
C PHE A 83 8.17 11.03 -2.06
N PHE A 84 8.29 10.20 -1.02
CA PHE A 84 9.36 9.20 -0.94
C PHE A 84 9.21 8.09 -1.98
N VAL A 85 7.98 7.63 -2.23
CA VAL A 85 7.68 6.62 -3.27
C VAL A 85 8.01 7.18 -4.66
N LEU A 86 7.63 8.43 -4.95
CA LEU A 86 7.93 9.10 -6.21
C LEU A 86 9.44 9.28 -6.40
N ARG A 87 10.14 9.74 -5.35
CA ARG A 87 11.60 9.91 -5.35
C ARG A 87 12.32 8.61 -5.65
N GLU A 88 11.92 7.53 -5.01
CA GLU A 88 12.51 6.21 -5.27
C GLU A 88 12.20 5.71 -6.68
N PHE A 89 10.96 5.90 -7.15
CA PHE A 89 10.57 5.53 -8.51
C PHE A 89 11.43 6.25 -9.57
N ILE A 90 11.60 7.56 -9.43
CA ILE A 90 12.43 8.38 -10.34
C ILE A 90 13.91 8.00 -10.22
N ALA A 91 14.42 7.70 -9.01
CA ALA A 91 15.80 7.25 -8.87
C ALA A 91 16.08 5.92 -9.59
N LEU A 92 15.06 5.06 -9.77
CA LEU A 92 15.16 3.81 -10.51
C LEU A 92 14.93 3.95 -12.02
N THR A 93 14.30 5.04 -12.46
CA THR A 93 14.05 5.31 -13.88
C THR A 93 15.07 6.30 -14.42
N PRO A 94 15.84 5.97 -15.47
CA PRO A 94 16.75 6.95 -16.06
C PRO A 94 15.93 8.13 -16.61
N THR A 95 16.11 9.31 -16.02
CA THR A 95 15.49 10.58 -16.45
C THR A 95 16.51 11.43 -17.19
N HIS A 96 16.01 12.24 -18.13
CA HIS A 96 16.84 13.18 -18.88
C HIS A 96 16.77 14.58 -18.26
N TYR A 97 17.76 15.44 -18.51
CA TYR A 97 17.76 16.79 -17.94
C TYR A 97 16.57 17.64 -18.43
N THR A 98 16.04 17.34 -19.61
CA THR A 98 14.85 17.99 -20.18
C THR A 98 13.55 17.61 -19.47
N ASP A 99 13.54 16.56 -18.63
CA ASP A 99 12.39 16.17 -17.80
C ASP A 99 12.19 17.07 -16.58
N HIS A 100 13.12 17.99 -16.29
CA HIS A 100 13.15 18.73 -15.03
C HIS A 100 11.83 19.42 -14.69
N TRP A 101 11.21 20.13 -15.64
CA TRP A 101 9.94 20.83 -15.41
C TRP A 101 8.78 19.88 -15.11
N ALA A 102 8.72 18.73 -15.80
CA ALA A 102 7.70 17.71 -15.53
C ALA A 102 7.87 17.14 -14.11
N LEU A 103 9.11 16.92 -13.67
CA LEU A 103 9.42 16.45 -12.31
C LEU A 103 9.10 17.51 -11.26
N VAL A 104 9.39 18.79 -11.53
CA VAL A 104 9.04 19.90 -10.63
C VAL A 104 7.53 19.97 -10.43
N ILE A 105 6.76 19.89 -11.51
CA ILE A 105 5.30 19.83 -11.43
C ILE A 105 4.85 18.61 -10.62
N ALA A 106 5.45 17.44 -10.84
CA ALA A 106 5.11 16.22 -10.11
C ALA A 106 5.33 16.36 -8.58
N PHE A 107 6.49 16.85 -8.15
CA PHE A 107 6.83 16.94 -6.73
C PHE A 107 6.17 18.11 -6.02
N TYR A 108 6.19 19.30 -6.62
CA TYR A 108 5.84 20.55 -5.94
C TYR A 108 4.41 21.01 -6.22
N VAL A 109 3.78 20.54 -7.30
CA VAL A 109 2.40 20.91 -7.63
C VAL A 109 1.47 19.72 -7.43
N ALA A 110 1.77 18.56 -8.03
CA ALA A 110 0.84 17.43 -8.04
C ALA A 110 0.63 16.83 -6.64
N ILE A 111 1.69 16.66 -5.83
CA ILE A 111 1.53 16.16 -4.46
C ILE A 111 0.70 17.14 -3.63
N PRO A 112 1.08 18.41 -3.42
CA PRO A 112 0.31 19.30 -2.55
C PRO A 112 -1.13 19.47 -3.03
N LEU A 113 -1.34 19.64 -4.34
CA LEU A 113 -2.68 19.84 -4.89
C LEU A 113 -3.56 18.58 -4.71
N GLN A 114 -3.02 17.38 -4.94
CA GLN A 114 -3.79 16.13 -4.74
C GLN A 114 -4.28 16.00 -3.29
N TYR A 115 -3.42 16.28 -2.31
CA TYR A 115 -3.78 16.16 -0.90
C TYR A 115 -4.66 17.32 -0.40
N LEU A 116 -4.52 18.52 -0.97
CA LEU A 116 -5.44 19.63 -0.72
C LEU A 116 -6.84 19.34 -1.26
N LEU A 117 -6.95 18.74 -2.46
CA LEU A 117 -8.25 18.34 -3.03
C LEU A 117 -8.97 17.32 -2.12
N ILE A 118 -8.22 16.41 -1.50
CA ILE A 118 -8.77 15.50 -0.48
C ILE A 118 -9.19 16.29 0.76
N ALA A 119 -8.35 17.20 1.26
CA ALA A 119 -8.64 17.99 2.46
C ALA A 119 -9.91 18.86 2.33
N PHE A 120 -10.20 19.38 1.14
CA PHE A 120 -11.41 20.14 0.84
C PHE A 120 -12.60 19.26 0.41
N GLU A 121 -12.50 17.94 0.57
CA GLU A 121 -13.56 16.97 0.26
C GLU A 121 -14.06 17.03 -1.20
N GLN A 122 -13.18 17.44 -2.13
CA GLN A 122 -13.52 17.59 -3.54
C GLN A 122 -13.33 16.27 -4.29
N TYR A 123 -14.16 15.27 -3.99
CA TYR A 123 -14.03 13.88 -4.48
C TYR A 123 -13.94 13.76 -6.02
N TRP A 124 -14.76 14.52 -6.75
CA TRP A 124 -14.76 14.52 -8.21
C TRP A 124 -13.45 15.03 -8.78
N PHE A 125 -12.92 16.13 -8.24
CA PHE A 125 -11.67 16.72 -8.73
C PHE A 125 -10.47 15.87 -8.36
N PHE A 126 -10.43 15.31 -7.15
CA PHE A 126 -9.37 14.41 -6.69
C PHE A 126 -9.18 13.18 -7.60
N THR A 127 -10.28 12.56 -8.04
CA THR A 127 -10.24 11.36 -8.88
C THR A 127 -9.90 11.66 -10.35
N LEU A 128 -10.17 12.89 -10.82
CA LEU A 128 -9.89 13.31 -12.20
C LEU A 128 -8.55 14.03 -12.36
N PHE A 129 -8.03 14.67 -11.31
CA PHE A 129 -6.85 15.54 -11.36
C PHE A 129 -5.65 14.88 -12.03
N ILE A 130 -5.22 13.71 -11.53
CA ILE A 130 -4.04 13.03 -12.07
C ILE A 130 -4.36 12.28 -13.38
N PRO A 131 -5.38 11.40 -13.45
CA PRO A 131 -5.59 10.56 -14.63
C PRO A 131 -6.05 11.32 -15.88
N VAL A 132 -6.67 12.48 -15.73
CA VAL A 132 -7.17 13.29 -16.85
C VAL A 132 -6.31 14.53 -17.03
N TYR A 133 -6.31 15.45 -16.06
CA TYR A 133 -5.71 16.76 -16.26
C TYR A 133 -4.19 16.72 -16.30
N LEU A 134 -3.56 16.10 -15.30
CA LEU A 134 -2.10 16.01 -15.23
C LEU A 134 -1.53 15.09 -16.32
N PHE A 135 -2.26 14.01 -16.65
CA PHE A 135 -1.90 13.10 -17.73
C PHE A 135 -1.87 13.80 -19.10
N LEU A 136 -2.75 14.77 -19.35
CA LEU A 136 -2.72 15.58 -20.57
C LEU A 136 -1.70 16.73 -20.50
N LEU A 137 -1.53 17.34 -19.33
CA LEU A 137 -0.62 18.47 -19.13
C LEU A 137 0.86 18.07 -19.26
N LEU A 138 1.27 16.96 -18.65
CA LEU A 138 2.68 16.54 -18.62
C LEU A 138 3.31 16.37 -20.01
N PRO A 139 2.68 15.65 -20.98
CA PRO A 139 3.17 15.60 -22.35
C PRO A 139 3.32 17.00 -22.97
N VAL A 140 2.37 17.91 -22.74
CA VAL A 140 2.46 19.28 -23.31
C VAL A 140 3.69 20.01 -22.77
N VAL A 141 3.95 19.93 -21.47
CA VAL A 141 5.16 20.53 -20.85
C VAL A 141 6.44 19.88 -21.38
N MET A 142 6.45 18.56 -21.52
CA MET A 142 7.61 17.85 -22.04
C MET A 142 7.85 18.15 -23.51
N ALA A 143 6.79 18.28 -24.33
CA ALA A 143 6.89 18.63 -25.75
C ALA A 143 7.41 20.06 -25.98
N ALA A 144 7.09 20.99 -25.06
CA ALA A 144 7.57 22.37 -25.12
C ALA A 144 9.10 22.50 -24.98
N THR A 145 9.78 21.46 -24.48
CA THR A 145 11.25 21.43 -24.43
C THR A 145 11.91 21.01 -25.76
N HIS A 146 11.10 20.68 -26.79
CA HIS A 146 11.52 20.27 -28.14
C HIS A 146 12.47 19.05 -28.20
N ASP A 147 12.58 18.29 -27.10
CA ASP A 147 13.39 17.08 -27.04
C ASP A 147 12.56 15.85 -27.44
N THR A 148 12.87 15.31 -28.62
CA THR A 148 12.19 14.14 -29.19
C THR A 148 12.84 12.82 -28.83
N ASP A 149 14.02 12.81 -28.18
CA ASP A 149 14.71 11.56 -27.87
C ASP A 149 13.92 10.74 -26.85
N ARG A 150 13.56 9.53 -27.27
CA ARG A 150 12.70 8.57 -26.54
C ARG A 150 11.51 9.24 -25.85
N TYR A 151 10.94 10.26 -26.50
CA TYR A 151 9.95 11.16 -25.90
C TYR A 151 8.78 10.39 -25.27
N LEU A 152 8.16 9.47 -26.02
CA LEU A 152 7.03 8.68 -25.53
C LEU A 152 7.40 7.80 -24.32
N GLU A 153 8.59 7.20 -24.32
CA GLU A 153 9.07 6.36 -23.22
C GLU A 153 9.26 7.20 -21.95
N ARG A 154 9.83 8.41 -22.06
CA ARG A 154 10.03 9.34 -20.95
C ARG A 154 8.72 9.84 -20.37
N VAL A 155 7.82 10.32 -21.23
CA VAL A 155 6.48 10.77 -20.83
C VAL A 155 5.73 9.66 -20.10
N ALA A 156 5.72 8.45 -20.66
CA ALA A 156 5.04 7.30 -20.07
C ALA A 156 5.62 6.93 -18.69
N LYS A 157 6.95 6.96 -18.53
CA LYS A 157 7.60 6.70 -17.23
C LYS A 157 7.16 7.71 -16.17
N VAL A 158 7.20 9.01 -16.48
CA VAL A 158 6.83 10.07 -15.53
C VAL A 158 5.35 9.97 -15.16
N GLN A 159 4.47 9.84 -16.16
CA GLN A 159 3.03 9.66 -15.96
C GLN A 159 2.71 8.44 -15.08
N TRP A 160 3.36 7.31 -15.35
CA TRP A 160 3.14 6.08 -14.58
C TRP A 160 3.67 6.21 -13.15
N GLY A 161 4.82 6.85 -12.97
CA GLY A 161 5.38 7.16 -11.65
C GLY A 161 4.43 7.97 -10.80
N ILE A 162 3.85 9.04 -11.36
CA ILE A 162 2.89 9.91 -10.67
C ILE A 162 1.58 9.17 -10.37
N MET A 163 1.09 8.36 -11.31
CA MET A 163 -0.10 7.53 -11.10
C MET A 163 0.08 6.59 -9.90
N LEU A 164 1.21 5.90 -9.79
CA LEU A 164 1.44 4.96 -8.70
C LEU A 164 1.78 5.63 -7.37
N SER A 165 2.64 6.64 -7.41
CA SER A 165 3.19 7.24 -6.18
C SER A 165 2.27 8.27 -5.55
N ILE A 166 1.47 8.99 -6.35
CA ILE A 166 0.60 10.06 -5.86
C ILE A 166 -0.86 9.60 -5.93
N PHE A 167 -1.38 9.32 -7.13
CA PHE A 167 -2.80 9.00 -7.30
C PHE A 167 -3.19 7.77 -6.48
N CYS A 168 -2.55 6.63 -6.74
CA CYS A 168 -2.80 5.38 -6.04
C CYS A 168 -2.61 5.49 -4.51
N VAL A 169 -1.53 6.11 -4.03
CA VAL A 169 -1.26 6.25 -2.59
C VAL A 169 -2.27 7.18 -1.90
N SER A 170 -2.65 8.27 -2.55
CA SER A 170 -3.60 9.25 -1.99
C SER A 170 -5.02 8.70 -1.81
N HIS A 171 -5.39 7.61 -2.48
CA HIS A 171 -6.66 6.93 -2.23
C HIS A 171 -6.73 6.29 -0.84
N ALA A 172 -5.59 5.93 -0.23
CA ALA A 172 -5.58 5.37 1.11
C ALA A 172 -6.15 6.36 2.15
N PRO A 173 -5.59 7.56 2.36
CA PRO A 173 -6.18 8.51 3.30
C PRO A 173 -7.58 8.99 2.86
N ALA A 174 -7.88 9.02 1.55
CA ALA A 174 -9.23 9.36 1.08
C ALA A 174 -10.31 8.39 1.60
N ILE A 175 -9.99 7.10 1.82
CA ILE A 175 -10.91 6.14 2.47
C ILE A 175 -11.34 6.63 3.86
N SER A 176 -10.46 7.34 4.58
CA SER A 176 -10.78 7.83 5.92
C SER A 176 -11.72 9.02 5.95
N LEU A 177 -11.90 9.71 4.83
CA LEU A 177 -12.82 10.83 4.67
C LEU A 177 -14.21 10.39 4.23
N LEU A 178 -14.39 9.12 3.84
CA LEU A 178 -15.70 8.60 3.44
C LEU A 178 -16.64 8.61 4.64
N ASP A 179 -17.71 9.39 4.51
CA ASP A 179 -18.75 9.50 5.53
C ASP A 179 -19.83 8.44 5.30
N PHE A 180 -20.05 7.61 6.31
CA PHE A 180 -21.06 6.55 6.33
C PHE A 180 -22.22 6.91 7.26
N ASN A 181 -22.77 8.13 7.14
CA ASN A 181 -23.94 8.60 7.90
C ASN A 181 -25.10 7.59 7.98
N ARG A 182 -25.27 6.71 6.99
CA ARG A 182 -26.30 5.65 6.98
C ARG A 182 -25.95 4.37 7.73
N PHE A 183 -24.68 4.08 8.03
CA PHE A 183 -24.23 2.76 8.50
C PHE A 183 -23.52 2.74 9.87
N ALA A 184 -23.53 3.84 10.62
CA ALA A 184 -22.98 3.92 11.98
C ALA A 184 -21.52 3.43 12.12
N SER A 185 -20.72 3.56 11.05
CA SER A 185 -19.28 3.30 11.02
C SER A 185 -18.55 4.56 10.57
N SER A 186 -17.25 4.66 10.87
CA SER A 186 -16.46 5.84 10.59
C SER A 186 -15.42 5.55 9.51
N GLY A 187 -15.18 6.53 8.62
CA GLY A 187 -14.14 6.44 7.59
C GLY A 187 -12.77 5.97 8.12
N PRO A 188 -12.27 6.47 9.27
CA PRO A 188 -11.00 6.00 9.84
C PRO A 188 -10.98 4.49 10.14
N LEU A 189 -12.07 3.91 10.63
CA LEU A 189 -12.16 2.45 10.86
C LEU A 189 -12.08 1.66 9.56
N MET A 190 -12.56 2.22 8.46
CA MET A 190 -12.47 1.59 7.15
C MET A 190 -11.04 1.63 6.62
N LEU A 191 -10.32 2.74 6.79
CA LEU A 191 -8.90 2.80 6.48
C LEU A 191 -8.12 1.76 7.29
N VAL A 192 -8.42 1.66 8.58
CA VAL A 192 -7.86 0.65 9.48
C VAL A 192 -8.10 -0.77 8.95
N TYR A 193 -9.34 -1.11 8.60
CA TYR A 193 -9.69 -2.40 8.01
C TYR A 193 -8.87 -2.69 6.75
N PHE A 194 -8.85 -1.74 5.82
CA PHE A 194 -8.13 -1.84 4.56
C PHE A 194 -6.64 -2.10 4.77
N LEU A 195 -5.98 -1.29 5.61
CA LEU A 195 -4.55 -1.43 5.86
C LEU A 195 -4.22 -2.74 6.62
N MET A 196 -5.08 -3.20 7.53
CA MET A 196 -4.94 -4.50 8.19
C MET A 196 -5.01 -5.65 7.17
N MET A 197 -5.96 -5.61 6.23
CA MET A 197 -6.08 -6.66 5.22
C MET A 197 -4.87 -6.71 4.28
N ILE A 198 -4.32 -5.55 3.90
CA ILE A 198 -3.05 -5.51 3.14
C ILE A 198 -1.92 -6.14 3.94
N PHE A 199 -1.79 -5.77 5.21
CA PHE A 199 -0.74 -6.27 6.08
C PHE A 199 -0.85 -7.77 6.29
N PHE A 200 -2.04 -8.28 6.63
CA PHE A 200 -2.32 -9.70 6.78
C PHE A 200 -2.09 -10.48 5.50
N GLY A 201 -2.52 -9.94 4.35
CA GLY A 201 -2.26 -10.53 3.03
C GLY A 201 -0.78 -10.77 2.77
N ASP A 202 0.06 -9.77 3.05
CA ASP A 202 1.50 -9.89 2.86
C ASP A 202 2.17 -10.78 3.91
N LEU A 203 1.77 -10.66 5.19
CA LEU A 203 2.31 -11.45 6.30
C LEU A 203 2.02 -12.95 6.13
N PHE A 204 0.75 -13.32 5.95
CA PHE A 204 0.34 -14.71 5.83
C PHE A 204 0.86 -15.33 4.54
N ALA A 205 0.90 -14.59 3.44
CA ALA A 205 1.53 -15.07 2.21
C ALA A 205 2.99 -15.46 2.43
N VAL A 206 3.79 -14.61 3.10
CA VAL A 206 5.22 -14.90 3.37
C VAL A 206 5.38 -16.04 4.36
N LEU A 207 4.58 -16.06 5.44
CA LEU A 207 4.64 -17.09 6.47
C LEU A 207 4.28 -18.47 5.90
N MET A 208 3.19 -18.56 5.15
CA MET A 208 2.77 -19.81 4.50
C MET A 208 3.73 -20.23 3.39
N SER A 209 4.34 -19.28 2.67
CA SER A 209 5.40 -19.58 1.69
C SER A 209 6.64 -20.20 2.34
N SER A 210 7.00 -19.74 3.55
CA SER A 210 8.11 -20.27 4.33
C SER A 210 7.82 -21.69 4.88
N ILE A 211 6.56 -21.98 5.25
CA ILE A 211 6.17 -23.28 5.82
C ILE A 211 5.96 -24.33 4.71
N LEU A 212 5.13 -24.02 3.72
CA LEU A 212 4.71 -24.96 2.67
C LEU A 212 5.76 -25.15 1.58
N GLY A 213 6.70 -24.20 1.45
CA GLY A 213 7.67 -24.18 0.37
C GLY A 213 7.03 -24.15 -1.02
N GLY A 214 7.77 -24.59 -2.04
CA GLY A 214 7.28 -24.74 -3.42
C GLY A 214 7.90 -23.76 -4.42
N LYS A 215 7.31 -23.67 -5.61
CA LYS A 215 7.80 -22.83 -6.70
C LYS A 215 7.69 -21.34 -6.31
N PRO A 216 8.80 -20.59 -6.30
CA PRO A 216 8.78 -19.17 -6.01
C PRO A 216 8.03 -18.41 -7.09
N LEU A 217 7.34 -17.33 -6.71
CA LEU A 217 6.64 -16.45 -7.62
C LEU A 217 7.64 -15.62 -8.42
N MET A 218 7.28 -15.37 -9.69
CA MET A 218 8.06 -14.50 -10.56
C MET A 218 8.20 -13.09 -9.97
N SER A 219 7.20 -12.64 -9.20
CA SER A 219 7.14 -11.32 -8.58
C SER A 219 7.97 -11.17 -7.31
N ASN A 220 8.13 -12.24 -6.54
CA ASN A 220 8.85 -12.21 -5.27
C ASN A 220 9.46 -13.58 -4.95
N PRO A 221 10.80 -13.70 -4.88
CA PRO A 221 11.47 -14.96 -4.55
C PRO A 221 11.07 -15.53 -3.18
N ASN A 222 10.62 -14.67 -2.26
CA ASN A 222 10.23 -15.04 -0.90
C ASN A 222 8.76 -15.50 -0.79
N LYS A 223 7.97 -15.39 -1.86
CA LYS A 223 6.58 -15.86 -1.90
C LYS A 223 6.47 -17.06 -2.83
N THR A 224 5.78 -18.12 -2.41
CA THR A 224 5.49 -19.28 -3.26
C THR A 224 4.03 -19.26 -3.69
N SER A 225 3.72 -19.84 -4.86
CA SER A 225 2.33 -19.88 -5.36
C SER A 225 1.39 -20.56 -4.36
N LYS A 226 1.82 -21.67 -3.74
CA LYS A 226 1.08 -22.35 -2.68
C LYS A 226 0.90 -21.47 -1.44
N GLY A 227 1.98 -20.80 -1.01
CA GLY A 227 1.95 -19.92 0.16
C GLY A 227 1.06 -18.69 -0.03
N VAL A 228 1.04 -18.09 -1.21
CA VAL A 228 0.13 -16.99 -1.53
C VAL A 228 -1.32 -17.46 -1.55
N PHE A 229 -1.62 -18.63 -2.11
CA PHE A 229 -2.99 -19.15 -2.11
C PHE A 229 -3.51 -19.40 -0.69
N VAL A 230 -2.75 -20.14 0.14
CA VAL A 230 -3.13 -20.42 1.53
C VAL A 230 -3.16 -19.15 2.38
N GLY A 231 -2.16 -18.26 2.23
CA GLY A 231 -2.12 -16.99 2.94
C GLY A 231 -3.28 -16.06 2.58
N SER A 232 -3.68 -16.05 1.30
CA SER A 232 -4.86 -15.30 0.82
C SER A 232 -6.14 -15.86 1.44
N PHE A 233 -6.27 -17.19 1.54
CA PHE A 233 -7.42 -17.81 2.17
C PHE A 233 -7.52 -17.47 3.66
N ILE A 234 -6.40 -17.50 4.39
CA ILE A 234 -6.36 -17.06 5.81
C ILE A 234 -6.74 -15.58 5.93
N THR A 235 -6.21 -14.74 5.04
CA THR A 235 -6.54 -13.30 5.02
C THR A 235 -8.02 -13.05 4.76
N LEU A 236 -8.65 -13.83 3.87
CA LEU A 236 -10.08 -13.79 3.62
C LEU A 236 -10.89 -14.14 4.88
N LEU A 237 -10.50 -15.18 5.61
CA LEU A 237 -11.13 -15.56 6.88
C LEU A 237 -10.95 -14.45 7.94
N CYS A 238 -9.78 -13.82 8.00
CA CYS A 238 -9.56 -12.66 8.87
C CYS A 238 -10.47 -11.49 8.49
N GLY A 239 -10.61 -11.15 7.20
CA GLY A 239 -11.53 -10.10 6.75
C GLY A 239 -12.98 -10.38 7.11
N LEU A 240 -13.41 -11.64 6.95
CA LEU A 240 -14.73 -12.09 7.39
C LEU A 240 -14.90 -11.97 8.91
N ALA A 241 -13.88 -12.34 9.70
CA ALA A 241 -13.93 -12.20 11.16
C ALA A 241 -13.96 -10.72 11.60
N LEU A 242 -13.31 -9.83 10.85
CA LEU A 242 -13.28 -8.39 11.11
C LEU A 242 -14.48 -7.63 10.50
N TYR A 243 -15.53 -8.31 10.02
CA TYR A 243 -16.71 -7.65 9.45
C TYR A 243 -17.36 -6.65 10.41
N TRP A 244 -17.26 -6.90 11.71
CA TRP A 244 -17.82 -6.08 12.78
C TRP A 244 -17.28 -4.64 12.83
N LEU A 245 -16.15 -4.39 12.18
CA LEU A 245 -15.46 -3.10 12.14
C LEU A 245 -15.99 -2.22 11.00
N THR A 246 -16.51 -2.87 9.97
CA THR A 246 -16.95 -2.24 8.73
C THR A 246 -18.47 -2.09 8.71
N PRO A 247 -19.00 -1.16 7.92
CA PRO A 247 -20.45 -1.08 7.67
C PRO A 247 -21.00 -2.28 6.87
N PHE A 248 -20.12 -3.18 6.40
CA PHE A 248 -20.45 -4.25 5.49
C PHE A 248 -21.18 -5.42 6.15
N ARG A 249 -22.02 -6.10 5.36
CA ARG A 249 -22.50 -7.45 5.70
C ARG A 249 -21.34 -8.45 5.59
N LEU A 250 -21.46 -9.61 6.24
CA LEU A 250 -20.42 -10.64 6.26
C LEU A 250 -19.91 -10.99 4.85
N TRP A 251 -20.81 -11.25 3.89
CA TRP A 251 -20.42 -11.56 2.51
C TRP A 251 -19.77 -10.39 1.78
N GLN A 252 -20.20 -9.14 2.05
CA GLN A 252 -19.63 -7.93 1.47
C GLN A 252 -18.19 -7.71 1.97
N ALA A 253 -17.94 -7.89 3.27
CA ALA A 253 -16.60 -7.84 3.83
C ALA A 253 -15.68 -8.90 3.18
N GLY A 254 -16.21 -10.10 2.93
CA GLY A 254 -15.51 -11.14 2.18
C GLY A 254 -15.11 -10.69 0.77
N LEU A 255 -16.05 -10.14 -0.01
CA LEU A 255 -15.77 -9.65 -1.36
C LEU A 255 -14.78 -8.48 -1.38
N MET A 256 -14.91 -7.53 -0.46
CA MET A 256 -13.99 -6.40 -0.36
C MET A 256 -12.58 -6.87 0.01
N THR A 257 -12.46 -7.84 0.91
CA THR A 257 -11.16 -8.46 1.24
C THR A 257 -10.57 -9.19 0.05
N LEU A 258 -11.40 -9.91 -0.71
CA LEU A 258 -10.97 -10.59 -1.92
C LEU A 258 -10.45 -9.59 -2.96
N ALA A 259 -11.14 -8.45 -3.15
CA ALA A 259 -10.69 -7.38 -4.03
C ALA A 259 -9.32 -6.82 -3.59
N ILE A 260 -9.12 -6.56 -2.29
CA ILE A 260 -7.82 -6.12 -1.74
C ILE A 260 -6.72 -7.13 -2.04
N ILE A 261 -6.97 -8.43 -1.80
CA ILE A 261 -6.00 -9.51 -2.03
C ILE A 261 -5.61 -9.57 -3.51
N VAL A 262 -6.60 -9.61 -4.41
CA VAL A 262 -6.37 -9.73 -5.86
C VAL A 262 -5.60 -8.51 -6.39
N SER A 263 -6.04 -7.30 -6.04
CA SER A 263 -5.36 -6.07 -6.42
C SER A 263 -3.94 -6.00 -5.86
N GLY A 264 -3.73 -6.46 -4.62
CA GLY A 264 -2.41 -6.52 -4.01
C GLY A 264 -1.45 -7.46 -4.74
N ILE A 265 -1.92 -8.65 -5.14
CA ILE A 265 -1.15 -9.62 -5.93
C ILE A 265 -0.80 -9.04 -7.31
N MET A 266 -1.77 -8.38 -7.96
CA MET A 266 -1.56 -7.70 -9.24
C MET A 266 -0.49 -6.59 -9.11
N GLY A 267 -0.55 -5.80 -8.04
CA GLY A 267 0.45 -4.76 -7.78
C GLY A 267 1.86 -5.30 -7.59
N ASP A 268 2.02 -6.36 -6.78
CA ASP A 268 3.31 -7.06 -6.61
C ASP A 268 3.85 -7.58 -7.96
N LEU A 269 2.99 -8.11 -8.83
CA LEU A 269 3.37 -8.62 -10.16
C LEU A 269 3.85 -7.50 -11.09
N VAL A 270 3.11 -6.39 -11.15
CA VAL A 270 3.42 -5.27 -12.02
C VAL A 270 4.72 -4.59 -11.59
N ILE A 271 4.88 -4.26 -10.30
CA ILE A 271 6.09 -3.60 -9.80
C ILE A 271 7.33 -4.46 -9.99
N SER A 272 7.22 -5.78 -9.79
CA SER A 272 8.33 -6.69 -10.07
C SER A 272 8.70 -6.71 -11.56
N SER A 273 7.73 -6.63 -12.46
CA SER A 273 7.97 -6.64 -13.89
C SER A 273 8.65 -5.34 -14.34
N VAL A 274 8.23 -4.19 -13.80
CA VAL A 274 8.89 -2.90 -14.06
C VAL A 274 10.32 -2.88 -13.54
N LYS A 275 10.57 -3.40 -12.35
CA LYS A 275 11.95 -3.49 -11.84
C LYS A 275 12.84 -4.35 -12.75
N LYS A 276 12.32 -5.47 -13.25
CA LYS A 276 13.05 -6.34 -14.19
C LYS A 276 13.32 -5.63 -15.51
N SER A 277 12.37 -4.86 -16.04
CA SER A 277 12.56 -4.12 -17.30
C SER A 277 13.58 -2.99 -17.18
N LEU A 278 13.69 -2.36 -16.01
CA LEU A 278 14.68 -1.30 -15.75
C LEU A 278 16.12 -1.82 -15.57
N GLY A 279 16.36 -3.12 -15.78
CA GLY A 279 17.71 -3.68 -15.69
C GLY A 279 18.32 -3.62 -14.29
N ALA A 280 17.48 -3.40 -13.26
CA ALA A 280 17.83 -3.63 -11.86
C ALA A 280 18.03 -5.13 -11.68
N ARG A 281 19.18 -5.61 -12.18
CA ARG A 281 19.65 -6.97 -12.04
C ARG A 281 19.59 -7.30 -10.56
N TYR A 282 19.03 -8.47 -10.25
CA TYR A 282 19.37 -9.23 -9.05
C TYR A 282 20.87 -9.60 -9.13
N ASN A 283 21.76 -8.60 -9.20
CA ASN A 283 23.20 -8.77 -9.19
C ASN A 283 23.64 -8.73 -7.74
N SER A 284 23.49 -9.88 -7.09
CA SER A 284 24.48 -10.49 -6.20
C SER A 284 23.75 -11.47 -5.30
N VAL A 285 24.25 -12.70 -5.33
CA VAL A 285 23.97 -13.78 -4.40
C VAL A 285 24.22 -13.35 -2.93
N ASP A 286 24.89 -12.21 -2.72
CA ASP A 286 25.19 -11.62 -1.41
C ASP A 286 24.25 -10.47 -0.96
N ASN A 287 23.37 -9.95 -1.84
CA ASN A 287 22.47 -8.84 -1.51
C ASN A 287 20.98 -9.21 -1.63
N LEU A 288 20.70 -10.52 -1.52
CA LEU A 288 19.36 -11.11 -1.55
C LEU A 288 18.46 -10.69 -0.36
N TYR A 289 19.00 -9.91 0.60
CA TYR A 289 18.41 -9.84 1.94
C TYR A 289 18.15 -8.46 2.56
N ILE A 290 18.66 -7.33 2.04
CA ILE A 290 18.50 -6.02 2.71
C ILE A 290 18.51 -4.91 1.62
N THR A 291 17.41 -4.59 0.94
CA THR A 291 16.42 -3.59 1.37
C THR A 291 15.33 -3.58 0.30
N ARG A 292 14.13 -4.11 0.59
CA ARG A 292 12.97 -3.89 -0.28
C ARG A 292 12.68 -2.38 -0.25
N GLY A 293 12.78 -1.74 -1.40
CA GLY A 293 12.46 -0.31 -1.56
C GLY A 293 11.09 0.05 -0.98
N ILE A 294 10.89 1.31 -0.60
CA ILE A 294 9.58 1.81 -0.15
C ILE A 294 8.52 1.51 -1.23
N LEU A 295 8.84 1.76 -2.50
CA LEU A 295 7.98 1.45 -3.65
C LEU A 295 7.53 -0.02 -3.66
N GLU A 296 8.46 -0.95 -3.49
CA GLU A 296 8.15 -2.38 -3.49
C GLU A 296 7.37 -2.82 -2.24
N ARG A 297 7.59 -2.18 -1.09
CA ARG A 297 6.81 -2.46 0.13
C ARG A 297 5.39 -1.94 0.02
N MET A 298 5.20 -0.83 -0.68
CA MET A 298 3.90 -0.19 -0.90
C MET A 298 3.16 -0.73 -2.13
N ALA A 299 3.77 -1.59 -2.96
CA ALA A 299 3.18 -2.13 -4.18
C ALA A 299 1.76 -2.72 -4.01
N PRO A 300 1.46 -3.50 -2.96
CA PRO A 300 0.09 -3.97 -2.75
C PRO A 300 -0.88 -2.82 -2.40
N LEU A 301 -0.42 -1.81 -1.66
CA LEU A 301 -1.22 -0.65 -1.26
C LEU A 301 -1.56 0.24 -2.44
N THR A 302 -0.59 0.51 -3.33
CA THR A 302 -0.83 1.38 -4.48
C THR A 302 -1.93 0.83 -5.40
N PHE A 303 -2.00 -0.49 -5.59
CA PHE A 303 -3.03 -1.09 -6.43
C PHE A 303 -4.36 -1.32 -5.71
N ALA A 304 -4.33 -1.73 -4.44
CA ALA A 304 -5.55 -2.04 -3.71
C ALA A 304 -6.32 -0.79 -3.26
N ALA A 305 -5.64 0.33 -2.96
CA ALA A 305 -6.28 1.55 -2.46
C ALA A 305 -7.34 2.14 -3.41
N PRO A 306 -7.03 2.43 -4.69
CA PRO A 306 -8.03 2.97 -5.61
C PRO A 306 -9.18 1.98 -5.88
N VAL A 307 -8.88 0.68 -6.00
CA VAL A 307 -9.91 -0.35 -6.23
C VAL A 307 -10.88 -0.41 -5.04
N PHE A 308 -10.36 -0.49 -3.82
CA PHE A 308 -11.18 -0.53 -2.61
C PHE A 308 -12.00 0.76 -2.44
N TYR A 309 -11.38 1.92 -2.67
CA TYR A 309 -12.05 3.21 -2.59
C TYR A 309 -13.22 3.29 -3.58
N HIS A 310 -13.00 3.02 -4.86
CA HIS A 310 -14.06 3.12 -5.87
C HIS A 310 -15.17 2.10 -5.67
N LEU A 311 -14.85 0.85 -5.29
CA LEU A 311 -15.87 -0.14 -4.94
C LEU A 311 -16.71 0.33 -3.75
N THR A 312 -16.09 0.96 -2.76
CA THR A 312 -16.80 1.49 -1.60
C THR A 312 -17.74 2.62 -2.00
N VAL A 313 -17.26 3.59 -2.78
CA VAL A 313 -18.07 4.73 -3.23
C VAL A 313 -19.26 4.26 -4.08
N ILE A 314 -19.00 3.41 -5.08
CA ILE A 314 -20.02 2.96 -6.05
C ILE A 314 -21.15 2.16 -5.38
N PHE A 315 -20.82 1.25 -4.45
CA PHE A 315 -21.80 0.32 -3.89
C PHE A 315 -22.39 0.75 -2.55
N PHE A 316 -21.77 1.68 -1.83
CA PHE A 316 -22.16 2.01 -0.45
C PHE A 316 -22.43 3.49 -0.20
N MET A 317 -22.05 4.38 -1.12
CA MET A 317 -22.26 5.83 -0.96
C MET A 317 -23.23 6.44 -1.97
N ASN A 318 -23.53 5.73 -3.08
CA ASN A 318 -24.62 6.06 -3.99
C ASN A 318 -25.96 5.49 -3.51
#